data_AF-A0A0C3P5K9-F1
#
_entry.id   AF-A0A0C3P5K9-F1
#
_cell.length_a   1.000
_cell.length_b   1.000
_cell.length_c   1.000
_cell.angle_alpha   90.00
_cell.angle_beta   90.00
_cell.angle_gamma   90.00
#
_symmetry.space_group_name_H-M   'P 1'
#
loop_
_entity.id
_entity.type
_entity.pdbx_description
1 polymer ?
#
loop_
_entity_poly.entity_id
_entity_poly.type
_entity_poly.pdbx_seq_one_letter_code
_entity_poly.pdbx_strand_id
1 'polypeptide(L)'
;MSSGDAKDPSREVNLILPRSWRVESTDAFGSVGMFLAGVVMVTKNRYLVWPVLVLSISGVMNQRPMRYKDSGNSPWTNLTIELCTCKPF
;
A
#
# COMPACT_ATOMS: atom_id res chain seq x y z
N MET A 1 35.58 -31.42 24.51
CA MET A 1 35.14 -30.38 23.56
C MET A 1 34.46 -31.04 22.39
N SER A 2 33.13 -30.92 22.29
CA SER A 2 32.30 -31.57 21.27
C SER A 2 32.31 -30.73 20.00
N SER A 3 32.89 -31.26 18.92
CA SER A 3 33.08 -30.59 17.61
C SER A 3 31.77 -30.37 16.81
N GLY A 4 30.61 -30.35 17.46
CA GLY A 4 29.30 -30.35 16.80
C GLY A 4 28.21 -29.60 17.55
N ASP A 5 28.57 -28.66 18.43
CA ASP A 5 27.57 -27.85 19.11
C ASP A 5 27.02 -26.78 18.16
N ALA A 6 25.71 -26.79 17.90
CA ALA A 6 25.05 -25.85 17.00
C ALA A 6 25.09 -24.39 17.53
N LYS A 7 25.33 -24.23 18.83
CA LYS A 7 25.55 -22.96 19.52
C LYS A 7 27.03 -22.71 19.79
N ASP A 8 27.86 -22.86 18.77
CA ASP A 8 29.28 -22.54 18.87
C ASP A 8 29.48 -21.01 19.00
N PRO A 9 29.90 -20.50 20.17
CA PRO A 9 30.08 -19.06 20.39
C PRO A 9 31.22 -18.49 19.54
N SER A 10 32.10 -19.34 18.99
CA SER A 10 33.17 -18.91 18.08
C SER A 10 32.66 -18.53 16.68
N ARG A 11 31.39 -18.82 16.36
CA ARG A 11 30.72 -18.47 15.09
C ARG A 11 29.69 -17.34 15.25
N GLU A 12 29.66 -16.65 16.38
CA GLU A 12 28.79 -15.50 16.58
C GLU A 12 29.28 -14.33 15.72
N VAL A 13 28.49 -13.97 14.70
CA VAL A 13 28.75 -12.79 13.87
C VAL A 13 27.92 -11.63 14.42
N ASN A 14 28.54 -10.45 14.51
CA ASN A 14 27.85 -9.25 14.95
C ASN A 14 26.70 -8.91 13.97
N LEU A 15 25.46 -9.00 14.43
CA LEU A 15 24.28 -8.64 13.64
C LEU A 15 24.23 -7.12 13.49
N ILE A 16 24.81 -6.64 12.40
CA ILE A 16 24.72 -5.23 12.02
C ILE A 16 23.37 -5.03 11.32
N LEU A 17 22.51 -4.19 11.91
CA LEU A 17 21.28 -3.81 11.22
C LEU A 17 21.64 -3.11 9.90
N PRO A 18 20.99 -3.47 8.78
CA PRO A 18 21.25 -2.85 7.50
C PRO A 18 21.05 -1.34 7.60
N ARG A 19 22.01 -0.57 7.06
CA ARG A 19 22.07 0.90 7.14
C ARG A 19 20.81 1.59 6.61
N SER A 20 20.03 0.90 5.79
CA SER A 20 18.74 1.36 5.29
C SER A 20 17.61 0.48 5.80
N TRP A 21 17.20 0.70 7.04
CA TRP A 21 15.83 0.35 7.41
C TRP A 21 14.91 1.26 6.59
N ARG A 22 14.17 0.71 5.62
CA ARG A 22 13.21 1.50 4.86
C ARG A 22 12.06 1.85 5.81
N VAL A 23 12.12 3.05 6.39
CA VAL A 23 10.98 3.66 7.06
C VAL A 23 9.82 3.62 6.06
N GLU A 24 8.70 3.04 6.48
CA GLU A 24 7.48 2.96 5.70
C GLU A 24 7.13 4.38 5.25
N SER A 25 7.24 4.64 3.94
CA SER A 25 6.87 5.94 3.39
C SER A 25 5.37 6.05 3.56
N THR A 26 4.89 7.08 4.24
CA THR A 26 3.46 7.39 4.28
C THR A 26 2.94 7.43 2.85
N ASP A 27 2.04 6.51 2.50
CA ASP A 27 1.48 6.40 1.15
C ASP A 27 0.57 7.61 0.89
N ALA A 28 1.16 8.75 0.52
CA ALA A 28 0.45 9.99 0.25
C ALA A 28 -0.59 9.82 -0.87
N PHE A 29 -0.29 8.95 -1.83
CA PHE A 29 -1.24 8.59 -2.89
C PHE A 29 -2.42 7.75 -2.37
N GLY A 30 -2.19 6.86 -1.40
CA GLY A 30 -3.25 6.07 -0.78
C GLY A 30 -4.19 6.92 0.07
N SER A 31 -3.64 7.85 0.86
CA SER A 31 -4.44 8.76 1.70
C SER A 31 -5.28 9.74 0.88
N VAL A 32 -4.71 10.29 -0.21
CA VAL A 32 -5.45 11.13 -1.17
C VAL A 32 -6.56 10.34 -1.87
N GLY A 33 -6.32 9.08 -2.22
CA GLY A 33 -7.34 8.20 -2.80
C GLY A 33 -8.54 7.97 -1.87
N MET A 34 -8.28 7.66 -0.59
CA MET A 34 -9.36 7.51 0.41
C MET A 34 -10.11 8.83 0.65
N PHE A 35 -9.40 9.96 0.69
CA PHE A 35 -10.04 11.27 0.84
C PHE A 35 -10.97 11.57 -0.34
N LEU A 36 -10.51 11.38 -1.58
CA LEU A 36 -11.31 11.58 -2.77
C LEU A 36 -12.51 10.63 -2.84
N ALA A 37 -12.34 9.37 -2.43
CA ALA A 37 -13.45 8.42 -2.31
C ALA A 37 -14.52 8.92 -1.30
N GLY A 38 -14.09 9.49 -0.17
CA GLY A 38 -14.99 10.14 0.79
C GLY A 38 -15.72 11.35 0.20
N VAL A 39 -15.01 12.21 -0.53
CA VAL A 39 -15.61 13.37 -1.21
C VAL A 39 -16.64 12.95 -2.24
N VAL A 40 -16.36 11.94 -3.05
CA VAL A 40 -17.31 11.38 -4.04
C VAL A 40 -18.57 10.85 -3.35
N MET A 41 -18.41 10.15 -2.23
CA MET A 41 -19.54 9.60 -1.48
C MET A 41 -20.42 10.67 -0.84
N VAL A 42 -19.81 11.75 -0.33
CA VAL A 42 -20.53 12.89 0.29
C VAL A 42 -21.22 13.76 -0.75
N THR A 43 -20.53 14.06 -1.85
CA THR A 43 -21.06 14.97 -2.88
C THR A 43 -22.05 14.30 -3.82
N LYS A 44 -22.01 12.96 -3.97
CA LYS A 44 -22.80 12.19 -4.94
C LYS A 44 -22.74 12.77 -6.36
N ASN A 45 -21.65 13.47 -6.70
CA ASN A 45 -21.50 14.15 -7.98
C ASN A 45 -20.80 13.26 -9.00
N ARG A 46 -21.52 12.84 -10.04
CA ARG A 46 -21.02 11.93 -11.09
C ARG A 46 -19.80 12.45 -11.83
N TYR A 47 -19.68 13.76 -12.01
CA TYR A 47 -18.55 14.36 -12.75
C TYR A 47 -17.23 14.27 -12.00
N LEU A 48 -17.28 14.16 -10.66
CA LEU A 48 -16.07 14.00 -9.83
C LEU A 48 -15.55 12.56 -9.83
N VAL A 49 -16.35 11.58 -10.24
CA VAL A 49 -15.91 10.17 -10.26
C VAL A 49 -14.84 9.94 -11.32
N TRP A 50 -14.93 10.61 -12.47
CA TRP A 50 -14.00 10.46 -13.59
C TRP A 50 -12.53 10.79 -13.27
N PRO A 51 -12.18 11.96 -12.71
CA PRO A 51 -10.80 12.28 -12.37
C PRO A 51 -10.26 11.36 -11.26
N VAL A 52 -11.13 10.92 -10.35
CA VAL A 52 -10.76 10.00 -9.26
C VAL A 52 -10.47 8.59 -9.81
N LEU A 53 -11.28 8.10 -10.76
CA LEU A 53 -11.03 6.86 -11.50
C LEU A 53 -9.68 6.84 -12.20
N VAL A 54 -9.35 7.90 -12.93
CA VAL A 54 -8.06 8.01 -13.63
C VAL A 54 -6.88 8.00 -12.65
N LEU A 55 -7.03 8.70 -11.51
CA LEU A 55 -6.03 8.71 -10.45
C LEU A 55 -5.85 7.32 -9.83
N SER A 56 -6.95 6.64 -9.51
CA SER A 56 -6.97 5.31 -8.91
C SER A 56 -6.38 4.24 -9.85
N ILE A 57 -6.67 4.31 -11.16
CA ILE A 57 -6.06 3.44 -12.19
C ILE A 57 -4.55 3.67 -12.27
N SER A 58 -4.13 4.93 -12.28
CA SER A 58 -2.71 5.30 -12.29
C SER A 58 -1.99 4.82 -11.03
N GLY A 59 -2.70 4.81 -9.89
CA GLY A 59 -2.23 4.23 -8.64
C GLY A 59 -2.03 2.72 -8.74
N VAL A 60 -3.02 1.99 -9.27
CA VAL A 60 -2.95 0.53 -9.47
C VAL A 60 -1.83 0.13 -10.43
N MET A 61 -1.66 0.84 -11.54
CA MET A 61 -0.62 0.55 -12.52
C MET A 61 0.81 0.79 -11.98
N ASN A 62 0.97 1.77 -11.10
CA ASN A 62 2.28 2.12 -10.52
C ASN A 62 2.59 1.33 -9.22
N GLN A 63 1.71 0.42 -8.79
CA GLN A 63 2.00 -0.41 -7.62
C GLN A 63 3.11 -1.41 -7.91
N ARG A 64 4.25 -1.24 -7.21
CA ARG A 64 5.30 -2.26 -7.20
C ARG A 64 4.86 -3.38 -6.23
N PRO A 65 4.76 -4.65 -6.68
CA PRO A 65 4.09 -5.74 -5.96
C PRO A 65 4.79 -6.25 -4.69
N MET A 66 5.79 -5.54 -4.16
CA MET A 66 6.60 -6.01 -3.03
C MET A 66 6.14 -5.54 -1.65
N ARG A 67 4.98 -4.87 -1.50
CA ARG A 67 4.56 -4.27 -0.22
C ARG A 67 3.11 -4.51 0.23
N TYR A 68 2.41 -5.48 -0.35
CA TYR A 68 1.01 -5.78 0.01
C TYR A 68 0.79 -6.34 1.42
N LYS A 69 1.85 -6.62 2.19
CA LYS A 69 1.71 -7.32 3.48
C LYS A 69 1.31 -6.41 4.64
N ASP A 70 1.50 -5.09 4.54
CA ASP A 70 1.20 -4.15 5.64
C ASP A 70 0.40 -2.90 5.23
N SER A 71 0.18 -2.64 3.93
CA SER A 71 -0.61 -1.48 3.49
C SER A 71 -2.11 -1.79 3.56
N GLY A 72 -2.76 -1.47 4.68
CA GLY A 72 -4.22 -1.63 4.88
C GLY A 72 -5.10 -0.80 3.93
N ASN A 73 -4.52 0.00 3.03
CA ASN A 73 -5.22 0.81 2.05
C ASN A 73 -4.80 0.39 0.63
N SER A 74 -5.47 -0.64 0.12
CA SER A 74 -5.25 -1.11 -1.25
C SER A 74 -5.94 -0.15 -2.24
N PRO A 75 -5.30 0.33 -3.30
CA PRO A 75 -5.98 1.15 -4.32
C PRO A 75 -7.02 0.35 -5.11
N TRP A 76 -7.02 -0.99 -4.99
CA TRP A 76 -8.14 -1.84 -5.42
C TRP A 76 -9.44 -1.52 -4.68
N THR A 77 -9.38 -1.15 -3.39
CA THR A 77 -10.57 -0.72 -2.62
C THR A 77 -11.13 0.59 -3.14
N ASN A 78 -10.29 1.57 -3.48
CA ASN A 78 -10.74 2.84 -4.06
C ASN A 78 -11.38 2.64 -5.44
N LEU A 79 -10.74 1.84 -6.32
CA LEU A 79 -11.33 1.45 -7.61
C LEU A 79 -12.70 0.78 -7.46
N THR A 80 -12.85 -0.10 -6.48
CA THR A 80 -14.11 -0.82 -6.26
C THR A 80 -15.22 0.13 -5.81
N ILE A 81 -14.91 1.09 -4.94
CA ILE A 81 -15.86 2.11 -4.48
C ILE A 81 -16.30 3.01 -5.63
N GLU A 82 -15.36 3.45 -6.46
CA GLU A 82 -15.65 4.31 -7.62
C GLU A 82 -16.47 3.57 -8.70
N LEU A 83 -16.14 2.31 -9.00
CA LEU A 83 -16.93 1.46 -9.91
C LEU A 83 -18.34 1.22 -9.38
N CYS A 84 -18.49 0.95 -8.08
CA CYS A 84 -19.79 0.74 -7.46
C CYS A 84 -20.63 2.04 -7.43
N THR A 85 -20.02 3.20 -7.25
CA THR A 85 -20.71 4.50 -7.34
C THR A 85 -20.99 4.92 -8.78
N CYS A 86 -20.27 4.37 -9.76
CA CYS A 86 -20.52 4.55 -11.19
C CYS A 86 -21.65 3.68 -11.76
N LYS A 87 -22.38 2.90 -10.94
CA LYS A 87 -23.45 2.00 -11.42
C LYS A 87 -24.49 2.78 -12.24
N PRO A 88 -24.71 2.43 -13.52
CA PRO A 88 -25.87 2.92 -14.26
C PRO A 88 -27.13 2.27 -13.66
N PHE A 89 -28.26 2.96 -13.73
CA PHE A 89 -29.57 2.39 -13.45
C PHE A 89 -29.73 0.99 -14.08
#